data_AF-A0A9P6EPF1-F1
#
_entry.id   AF-A0A9P6EPF1-F1
#
_cell.length_a   1.000
_cell.length_b   1.000
_cell.length_c   1.000
_cell.angle_alpha   90.00
_cell.angle_beta   90.00
_cell.angle_gamma   90.00
#
_symmetry.space_group_name_H-M   'P 1'
#
loop_
_entity.id
_entity.type
_entity.pdbx_description
1 polymer ?
#
loop_
_entity_poly.entity_id
_entity_poly.type
_entity_poly.pdbx_seq_one_letter_code
_entity_poly.pdbx_strand_id
1 'polypeptide(L)'
;MTLFYAYFKNINDDWSYRYLAVFPSRDVADEWWRAISATTNYAASVRRVTSQFYTHDSSKALASTSLTDPKGTPQFLNQVFFTLLNDRDGRILSIAPRDYGRDLISGQTYYIRSKTSPSEYWYIPRSNSSSEVATSHQVTVSTTDRTLFRITRTDANSDGTVMIKGDSVVLTDVVSGAAISFGRDQVVIVNNPDGGNQGFQFGSFASGFRADRFWDRIVKTDNGLGEAWELV
;
A
#
# COMPACT_ATOMS: atom_id res chain seq x y z
N MET A 1 0.79 11.82 -10.53
CA MET A 1 -0.36 11.01 -10.10
C MET A 1 -1.23 10.75 -11.30
N THR A 2 -1.73 9.52 -11.46
CA THR A 2 -2.61 9.14 -12.56
C THR A 2 -3.94 8.67 -11.98
N LEU A 3 -5.03 8.94 -12.70
CA LEU A 3 -6.33 8.41 -12.34
C LEU A 3 -6.28 6.90 -12.21
N PHE A 4 -7.00 6.38 -11.23
CA PHE A 4 -7.15 4.96 -11.01
C PHE A 4 -8.59 4.54 -11.26
N TYR A 5 -8.76 3.42 -11.93
CA TYR A 5 -10.05 2.93 -12.40
C TYR A 5 -10.28 1.53 -11.86
N ALA A 6 -11.50 1.28 -11.38
CA ALA A 6 -11.91 -0.04 -10.94
C ALA A 6 -13.32 -0.37 -11.46
N TYR A 7 -13.47 -1.59 -11.97
CA TYR A 7 -14.76 -2.11 -12.38
C TYR A 7 -15.49 -2.72 -11.19
N PHE A 8 -16.80 -2.54 -11.18
CA PHE A 8 -17.72 -3.16 -10.24
C PHE A 8 -18.72 -3.99 -11.02
N LYS A 9 -18.76 -5.29 -10.72
CA LYS A 9 -19.72 -6.23 -11.28
C LYS A 9 -20.76 -6.62 -10.23
N ASN A 10 -22.03 -6.53 -10.58
CA ASN A 10 -23.09 -7.12 -9.77
C ASN A 10 -22.94 -8.65 -9.73
N ILE A 11 -22.99 -9.26 -8.54
CA ILE A 11 -22.87 -10.71 -8.42
C ILE A 11 -24.14 -11.45 -8.86
N ASN A 12 -25.28 -10.77 -8.84
CA ASN A 12 -26.58 -11.40 -9.08
C ASN A 12 -26.85 -11.68 -10.57
N ASP A 13 -26.14 -11.00 -11.48
CA ASP A 13 -26.25 -11.20 -12.93
C ASP A 13 -25.01 -10.67 -13.68
N ASP A 14 -25.09 -10.54 -15.00
CA ASP A 14 -24.02 -10.03 -15.87
C ASP A 14 -24.41 -8.76 -16.66
N TRP A 15 -25.58 -8.19 -16.38
CA TRP A 15 -26.13 -7.10 -17.19
C TRP A 15 -26.42 -5.83 -16.38
N SER A 16 -26.88 -5.95 -15.13
CA SER A 16 -27.34 -4.82 -14.32
C SER A 16 -26.28 -4.27 -13.37
N TYR A 17 -26.47 -3.00 -12.95
CA TYR A 17 -25.69 -2.33 -11.89
C TYR A 17 -24.17 -2.48 -12.02
N ARG A 18 -23.65 -2.39 -13.24
CA ARG A 18 -22.21 -2.43 -13.49
C ARG A 18 -21.67 -1.01 -13.43
N TYR A 19 -20.58 -0.80 -12.70
CA TYR A 19 -20.00 0.53 -12.56
C TYR A 19 -18.53 0.57 -12.96
N LEU A 20 -18.12 1.70 -13.51
CA LEU A 20 -16.74 2.12 -13.49
C LEU A 20 -16.59 3.16 -12.38
N ALA A 21 -15.77 2.84 -11.37
CA ALA A 21 -15.35 3.80 -10.37
C ALA A 21 -14.06 4.49 -10.80
N VAL A 22 -14.00 5.80 -10.62
CA VAL A 22 -12.84 6.63 -10.93
C VAL A 22 -12.33 7.27 -9.64
N PHE A 23 -11.04 7.09 -9.39
CA PHE A 23 -10.32 7.59 -8.23
C PHE A 23 -9.17 8.50 -8.66
N PRO A 24 -8.77 9.49 -7.85
CA PRO A 24 -7.66 10.39 -8.16
C PRO A 24 -6.30 9.67 -8.13
N SER A 25 -6.21 8.55 -7.41
CA SER A 25 -5.06 7.67 -7.35
C SER A 25 -5.45 6.28 -6.82
N ARG A 26 -4.54 5.31 -6.95
CA ARG A 26 -4.69 3.99 -6.33
C ARG A 26 -4.80 4.08 -4.80
N ASP A 27 -4.00 4.95 -4.17
CA ASP A 27 -4.02 5.13 -2.72
C ASP A 27 -5.43 5.48 -2.21
N VAL A 28 -6.14 6.38 -2.92
CA VAL A 28 -7.51 6.77 -2.55
C VAL A 28 -8.49 5.62 -2.80
N ALA A 29 -8.26 4.77 -3.81
CA ALA A 29 -9.06 3.56 -4.01
C ALA A 29 -8.87 2.55 -2.87
N ASP A 30 -7.64 2.37 -2.40
CA ASP A 30 -7.31 1.49 -1.26
C ASP A 30 -7.91 2.03 0.06
N GLU A 31 -7.83 3.35 0.30
CA GLU A 31 -8.47 4.03 1.42
C GLU A 31 -9.99 3.89 1.39
N TRP A 32 -10.62 4.11 0.23
CA TRP A 32 -12.05 3.92 0.05
C TRP A 32 -12.45 2.46 0.29
N TRP A 33 -11.70 1.50 -0.27
CA TRP A 33 -11.96 0.07 -0.08
C TRP A 33 -11.90 -0.32 1.41
N ARG A 34 -10.93 0.20 2.16
CA ARG A 34 -10.84 -0.04 3.60
C ARG A 34 -12.02 0.55 4.36
N ALA A 35 -12.41 1.77 4.05
CA ALA A 35 -13.54 2.43 4.72
C ALA A 35 -14.87 1.69 4.45
N ILE A 36 -15.12 1.32 3.20
CA ILE A 36 -16.37 0.66 2.83
C ILE A 36 -16.45 -0.79 3.37
N SER A 37 -15.31 -1.48 3.45
CA SER A 37 -15.23 -2.84 4.03
C SER A 37 -15.44 -2.88 5.54
N ALA A 38 -15.27 -1.75 6.23
CA ALA A 38 -15.54 -1.63 7.66
C ALA A 38 -17.03 -1.36 7.97
N THR A 39 -17.84 -1.04 6.95
CA THR A 39 -19.24 -0.67 7.10
C THR A 39 -20.14 -1.88 6.90
N THR A 40 -20.87 -2.35 7.93
CA THR A 40 -21.61 -3.64 7.92
C THR A 40 -22.40 -3.94 6.64
N ASN A 41 -23.23 -3.01 6.15
CA ASN A 41 -24.05 -3.24 4.95
C ASN A 41 -23.20 -3.41 3.69
N TYR A 42 -22.20 -2.55 3.51
CA TYR A 42 -21.33 -2.62 2.35
C TYR A 42 -20.28 -3.72 2.48
N ALA A 43 -19.84 -4.05 3.68
CA ALA A 43 -18.99 -5.19 3.97
C ALA A 43 -19.69 -6.53 3.66
N ALA A 44 -21.02 -6.58 3.59
CA ALA A 44 -21.75 -7.76 3.12
C ALA A 44 -22.00 -7.75 1.59
N SER A 45 -21.88 -6.58 0.95
CA SER A 45 -22.16 -6.37 -0.47
C SER A 45 -20.88 -6.38 -1.30
N VAL A 46 -19.92 -5.51 -0.99
CA VAL A 46 -18.74 -5.21 -1.79
C VAL A 46 -17.59 -6.15 -1.44
N ARG A 47 -16.94 -6.68 -2.48
CA ARG A 47 -15.75 -7.52 -2.39
C ARG A 47 -14.72 -7.04 -3.40
N ARG A 48 -13.48 -6.86 -2.97
CA ARG A 48 -12.34 -6.64 -3.85
C ARG A 48 -11.81 -7.98 -4.32
N VAL A 49 -11.74 -8.17 -5.63
CA VAL A 49 -11.18 -9.39 -6.26
C VAL A 49 -9.74 -9.12 -6.70
N THR A 50 -9.49 -7.97 -7.31
CA THR A 50 -8.16 -7.44 -7.66
C THR A 50 -8.13 -5.94 -7.41
N SER A 51 -6.98 -5.28 -7.63
CA SER A 51 -6.89 -3.82 -7.54
C SER A 51 -7.92 -3.08 -8.41
N GLN A 52 -8.21 -3.60 -9.62
CA GLN A 52 -9.11 -2.97 -10.59
C GLN A 52 -10.44 -3.71 -10.79
N PHE A 53 -10.70 -4.79 -10.05
CA PHE A 53 -11.94 -5.56 -10.20
C PHE A 53 -12.57 -5.85 -8.85
N TYR A 54 -13.80 -5.38 -8.69
CA TYR A 54 -14.64 -5.52 -7.52
C TYR A 54 -15.96 -6.16 -7.93
N THR A 55 -16.56 -6.85 -6.97
CA THR A 55 -17.93 -7.31 -7.09
C THR A 55 -18.79 -6.67 -6.02
N HIS A 56 -20.08 -6.52 -6.28
CA HIS A 56 -21.03 -6.08 -5.26
C HIS A 56 -22.37 -6.80 -5.37
N ASP A 57 -23.13 -6.83 -4.28
CA ASP A 57 -24.48 -7.40 -4.21
C ASP A 57 -25.51 -6.28 -4.16
N SER A 58 -26.12 -6.00 -5.31
CA SER A 58 -27.11 -4.92 -5.45
C SER A 58 -28.35 -5.11 -4.58
N SER A 59 -28.65 -6.33 -4.13
CA SER A 59 -29.76 -6.61 -3.22
C SER A 59 -29.50 -6.16 -1.79
N LYS A 60 -28.22 -6.00 -1.41
CA LYS A 60 -27.80 -5.58 -0.07
C LYS A 60 -27.46 -4.09 -0.02
N ALA A 61 -26.56 -3.67 -0.92
CA ALA A 61 -26.14 -2.28 -1.06
C ALA A 61 -25.50 -2.04 -2.43
N LEU A 62 -25.81 -0.91 -3.06
CA LEU A 62 -25.17 -0.50 -4.31
C LEU A 62 -23.83 0.17 -4.00
N ALA A 63 -22.72 -0.30 -4.59
CA ALA A 63 -21.41 0.32 -4.36
C ALA A 63 -21.41 1.83 -4.66
N SER A 64 -22.15 2.25 -5.70
CA SER A 64 -22.25 3.66 -6.10
C SER A 64 -22.93 4.57 -5.08
N THR A 65 -23.81 4.04 -4.21
CA THR A 65 -24.48 4.84 -3.18
C THR A 65 -23.62 5.07 -1.95
N SER A 66 -22.45 4.44 -1.86
CA SER A 66 -21.58 4.57 -0.69
C SER A 66 -21.14 6.03 -0.46
N LEU A 67 -21.07 6.85 -1.50
CA LEU A 67 -20.61 8.24 -1.41
C LEU A 67 -21.68 9.19 -0.85
N THR A 68 -22.96 8.83 -0.92
CA THR A 68 -24.08 9.68 -0.51
C THR A 68 -24.81 9.13 0.72
N ASP A 69 -24.66 7.84 1.01
CA ASP A 69 -25.16 7.21 2.23
C ASP A 69 -24.37 7.71 3.45
N PRO A 70 -25.02 8.33 4.47
CA PRO A 70 -24.35 8.78 5.69
C PRO A 70 -23.62 7.67 6.45
N LYS A 71 -24.05 6.41 6.29
CA LYS A 71 -23.41 5.24 6.90
C LYS A 71 -22.32 4.63 6.03
N GLY A 72 -22.19 5.06 4.77
CA GLY A 72 -21.20 4.54 3.83
C GLY A 72 -19.84 5.24 3.98
N THR A 73 -19.42 5.90 2.91
CA THR A 73 -18.12 6.56 2.78
C THR A 73 -18.26 8.00 2.25
N PRO A 74 -19.09 8.87 2.87
CA PRO A 74 -19.34 10.23 2.39
C PRO A 74 -18.12 11.15 2.42
N GLN A 75 -17.08 10.81 3.20
CA GLN A 75 -15.80 11.52 3.21
C GLN A 75 -15.03 11.45 1.87
N PHE A 76 -15.40 10.52 0.99
CA PHE A 76 -14.86 10.42 -0.38
C PHE A 76 -15.73 11.14 -1.42
N LEU A 77 -16.82 11.79 -0.99
CA LEU A 77 -17.61 12.66 -1.85
C LEU A 77 -16.71 13.77 -2.42
N ASN A 78 -16.80 14.01 -3.74
CA ASN A 78 -15.93 14.90 -4.53
C ASN A 78 -14.52 14.39 -4.83
N GLN A 79 -14.14 13.19 -4.36
CA GLN A 79 -12.87 12.54 -4.75
C GLN A 79 -13.12 11.36 -5.68
N VAL A 80 -14.16 10.57 -5.38
CA VAL A 80 -14.52 9.37 -6.12
C VAL A 80 -15.86 9.62 -6.81
N PHE A 81 -16.04 9.06 -8.00
CA PHE A 81 -17.35 8.97 -8.62
C PHE A 81 -17.53 7.64 -9.33
N PHE A 82 -18.80 7.25 -9.48
CA PHE A 82 -19.21 6.03 -10.17
C PHE A 82 -19.98 6.39 -11.42
N THR A 83 -19.60 5.79 -12.54
CA THR A 83 -20.36 5.85 -13.78
C THR A 83 -21.07 4.51 -13.95
N LEU A 84 -22.41 4.55 -14.00
CA LEU A 84 -23.20 3.39 -14.40
C LEU A 84 -22.86 3.06 -15.85
N LEU A 85 -22.40 1.84 -16.08
CA LEU A 85 -22.13 1.32 -17.41
C LEU A 85 -23.44 0.85 -18.03
N ASN A 86 -23.51 0.90 -19.37
CA ASN A 86 -24.64 0.32 -20.11
C ASN A 86 -24.85 -1.15 -19.72
N ASP A 87 -26.03 -1.69 -19.98
CA ASP A 87 -26.27 -3.13 -19.84
C ASP A 87 -25.43 -3.94 -20.84
N ARG A 88 -25.34 -5.27 -20.65
CA ARG A 88 -24.41 -6.16 -21.38
C ARG A 88 -24.39 -5.96 -22.89
N ASP A 89 -25.57 -5.70 -23.48
CA ASP A 89 -25.75 -5.59 -24.93
C ASP A 89 -25.49 -4.16 -25.46
N GLY A 90 -25.09 -3.23 -24.59
CA GLY A 90 -24.62 -1.90 -24.96
C GLY A 90 -23.30 -1.96 -25.70
N ARG A 91 -23.22 -1.30 -26.87
CA ARG A 91 -22.04 -1.33 -27.78
C ARG A 91 -20.81 -0.56 -27.28
N ILE A 92 -20.75 -0.19 -26.01
CA ILE A 92 -19.67 0.64 -25.45
C ILE A 92 -18.94 -0.16 -24.37
N LEU A 93 -17.70 -0.55 -24.68
CA LEU A 93 -16.75 -1.04 -23.69
C LEU A 93 -16.07 0.19 -23.07
N SER A 94 -16.34 0.45 -21.80
CA SER A 94 -15.47 1.35 -21.04
C SER A 94 -14.20 0.57 -20.75
N ILE A 95 -13.07 0.95 -21.36
CA ILE A 95 -11.77 0.28 -21.17
C ILE A 95 -10.94 1.12 -20.20
N ALA A 96 -10.99 0.76 -18.93
CA ALA A 96 -10.02 1.20 -17.93
C ALA A 96 -8.59 0.79 -18.35
N PRO A 97 -7.62 1.70 -18.31
CA PRO A 97 -6.21 1.35 -18.49
C PRO A 97 -5.78 0.29 -17.49
N ARG A 98 -4.98 -0.68 -17.94
CA ARG A 98 -4.41 -1.72 -17.06
C ARG A 98 -3.51 -1.07 -16.01
N ASP A 99 -3.75 -1.41 -14.75
CA ASP A 99 -2.85 -1.17 -13.63
C ASP A 99 -1.80 -2.27 -13.57
N TYR A 100 -0.53 -1.87 -13.49
CA TYR A 100 0.61 -2.78 -13.34
C TYR A 100 1.14 -2.82 -11.90
N GLY A 101 0.59 -2.00 -11.01
CA GLY A 101 1.04 -2.00 -9.62
C GLY A 101 0.56 -3.23 -8.85
N ARG A 102 1.37 -3.65 -7.88
CA ARG A 102 1.07 -4.76 -6.98
C ARG A 102 0.19 -4.30 -5.81
N ASP A 103 -0.71 -5.16 -5.36
CA ASP A 103 -1.47 -4.90 -4.12
C ASP A 103 -0.54 -4.93 -2.91
N LEU A 104 -0.58 -3.85 -2.14
CA LEU A 104 0.27 -3.67 -0.95
C LEU A 104 -0.47 -4.23 0.26
N ILE A 105 -0.40 -5.55 0.42
CA ILE A 105 -1.07 -6.33 1.47
C ILE A 105 -0.16 -6.50 2.70
N SER A 106 -0.73 -6.33 3.88
CA SER A 106 -0.08 -6.57 5.18
C SER A 106 0.34 -8.04 5.35
N GLY A 107 1.51 -8.26 5.92
CA GLY A 107 2.12 -9.58 6.17
C GLY A 107 2.90 -10.13 4.98
N GLN A 108 2.83 -9.48 3.81
CA GLN A 108 3.57 -9.88 2.61
C GLN A 108 4.99 -9.30 2.60
N THR A 109 5.80 -9.81 1.66
CA THR A 109 7.19 -9.40 1.48
C THR A 109 7.38 -8.55 0.24
N TYR A 110 8.23 -7.53 0.37
CA TYR A 110 8.52 -6.54 -0.67
C TYR A 110 10.00 -6.18 -0.67
N TYR A 111 10.52 -5.82 -1.84
CA TYR A 111 11.69 -4.95 -1.91
C TYR A 111 11.24 -3.50 -1.79
N ILE A 112 12.08 -2.64 -1.22
CA ILE A 112 11.84 -1.20 -1.15
C ILE A 112 12.77 -0.53 -2.16
N ARG A 113 12.20 0.12 -3.17
CA ARG A 113 12.89 0.68 -4.34
C ARG A 113 12.67 2.19 -4.43
N SER A 114 13.68 2.94 -4.86
CA SER A 114 13.50 4.37 -5.13
C SER A 114 12.65 4.57 -6.39
N LYS A 115 11.64 5.45 -6.33
CA LYS A 115 10.81 5.80 -7.49
C LYS A 115 11.51 6.75 -8.45
N THR A 116 12.45 7.55 -7.94
CA THR A 116 13.24 8.51 -8.74
C THR A 116 14.44 7.84 -9.38
N SER A 117 15.00 6.81 -8.72
CA SER A 117 16.13 6.01 -9.22
C SER A 117 15.82 4.51 -9.09
N PRO A 118 15.10 3.90 -10.05
CA PRO A 118 14.64 2.49 -9.93
C PRO A 118 15.74 1.42 -9.87
N SER A 119 17.00 1.78 -10.03
CA SER A 119 18.14 0.91 -9.75
C SER A 119 18.50 0.84 -8.27
N GLU A 120 18.07 1.80 -7.44
CA GLU A 120 18.38 1.89 -6.01
C GLU A 120 17.34 1.19 -5.14
N TYR A 121 17.82 0.33 -4.24
CA TYR A 121 17.01 -0.44 -3.29
C TYR A 121 17.52 -0.28 -1.86
N TRP A 122 16.62 -0.50 -0.90
CA TRP A 122 17.02 -0.73 0.48
C TRP A 122 17.70 -2.09 0.60
N TYR A 123 18.85 -2.10 1.25
CA TYR A 123 19.70 -3.26 1.41
C TYR A 123 20.23 -3.35 2.83
N ILE A 124 20.32 -4.56 3.37
CA ILE A 124 21.00 -4.84 4.62
C ILE A 124 22.30 -5.56 4.27
N PRO A 125 23.46 -4.89 4.38
CA PRO A 125 24.76 -5.51 4.17
C PRO A 125 24.95 -6.71 5.10
N ARG A 126 25.20 -7.88 4.50
CA ARG A 126 25.53 -9.09 5.26
C ARG A 126 27.04 -9.26 5.25
N SER A 127 27.63 -9.48 6.43
CA SER A 127 29.03 -9.92 6.49
C SER A 127 29.11 -11.38 6.02
N ASN A 128 30.04 -11.66 5.12
CA ASN A 128 30.30 -13.00 4.61
C ASN A 128 31.20 -13.81 5.57
N SER A 129 31.70 -13.18 6.64
CA SER A 129 32.59 -13.83 7.61
C SER A 129 31.78 -14.36 8.78
N SER A 130 31.90 -15.66 9.05
CA SER A 130 31.32 -16.33 10.21
C SER A 130 31.94 -15.92 11.54
N SER A 131 32.75 -14.84 11.59
CA SER A 131 33.42 -14.36 12.80
C SER A 131 33.33 -12.85 13.03
N GLU A 132 32.52 -12.12 12.26
CA GLU A 132 32.14 -10.76 12.63
C GLU A 132 30.62 -10.68 12.70
N VAL A 133 30.12 -10.43 13.91
CA VAL A 133 28.80 -9.84 14.13
C VAL A 133 28.68 -8.69 13.13
N ALA A 134 27.79 -8.80 12.14
CA ALA A 134 27.61 -7.77 11.12
C ALA A 134 27.40 -6.41 11.82
N THR A 135 28.42 -5.57 11.84
CA THR A 135 28.43 -4.32 12.61
C THR A 135 27.62 -3.23 11.94
N SER A 136 27.29 -3.38 10.65
CA SER A 136 26.27 -2.57 10.01
C SER A 136 24.89 -3.03 10.48
N HIS A 137 24.46 -2.49 11.62
CA HIS A 137 23.06 -2.44 11.97
C HIS A 137 22.28 -1.53 11.02
N GLN A 138 22.85 -0.99 9.94
CA GLN A 138 22.20 0.03 9.11
C GLN A 138 21.58 -0.57 7.86
N VAL A 139 20.43 -0.03 7.49
CA VAL A 139 19.84 -0.23 6.17
C VAL A 139 20.48 0.78 5.22
N THR A 140 21.10 0.27 4.18
CA THR A 140 21.82 1.04 3.17
C THR A 140 21.03 1.17 1.88
N VAL A 141 21.45 2.11 1.04
CA VAL A 141 21.04 2.14 -0.38
C VAL A 141 22.02 1.30 -1.19
N SER A 142 21.52 0.47 -2.11
CA SER A 142 22.36 -0.30 -3.03
C SER A 142 21.78 -0.30 -4.43
N THR A 143 22.65 -0.31 -5.45
CA THR A 143 22.27 -0.44 -6.87
C THR A 143 22.46 -1.85 -7.42
N THR A 144 23.12 -2.72 -6.67
CA THR A 144 23.46 -4.11 -7.06
C THR A 144 22.69 -5.14 -6.25
N ASP A 145 22.31 -4.78 -5.02
CA ASP A 145 21.74 -5.67 -4.04
C ASP A 145 20.42 -5.13 -3.49
N ARG A 146 19.60 -6.03 -2.93
CA ARG A 146 18.28 -5.70 -2.41
C ARG A 146 17.89 -6.66 -1.30
N THR A 147 17.16 -6.17 -0.30
CA THR A 147 16.66 -7.01 0.81
C THR A 147 15.14 -7.12 0.77
N LEU A 148 14.64 -8.34 1.01
CA LEU A 148 13.20 -8.57 1.19
C LEU A 148 12.81 -8.20 2.62
N PHE A 149 11.82 -7.34 2.73
CA PHE A 149 11.23 -6.94 4.00
C PHE A 149 9.80 -7.49 4.07
N ARG A 150 9.46 -8.13 5.19
CA ARG A 150 8.06 -8.36 5.54
C ARG A 150 7.52 -7.08 6.14
N ILE A 151 6.39 -6.60 5.63
CA ILE A 151 5.73 -5.39 6.15
C ILE A 151 4.37 -5.80 6.69
N THR A 152 4.16 -5.51 7.98
CA THR A 152 2.95 -5.92 8.70
C THR A 152 2.36 -4.72 9.42
N ARG A 153 1.04 -4.56 9.35
CA ARG A 153 0.35 -3.55 10.15
C ARG A 153 0.40 -3.93 11.63
N THR A 154 0.35 -2.92 12.49
CA THR A 154 0.53 -3.08 13.95
C THR A 154 -0.77 -3.42 14.69
N ASP A 155 -1.93 -3.20 14.07
CA ASP A 155 -3.22 -3.56 14.64
C ASP A 155 -3.54 -5.05 14.49
N ALA A 156 -4.33 -5.58 15.44
CA ALA A 156 -4.66 -7.00 15.49
C ALA A 156 -5.47 -7.46 14.26
N ASN A 157 -5.21 -8.69 13.79
CA ASN A 157 -5.93 -9.34 12.68
C ASN A 157 -5.89 -8.54 11.35
N SER A 158 -4.80 -7.83 11.11
CA SER A 158 -4.60 -6.97 9.94
C SER A 158 -3.91 -7.69 8.78
N ASP A 159 -3.41 -8.91 8.98
CA ASP A 159 -2.79 -9.73 7.93
C ASP A 159 -3.76 -10.01 6.79
N GLY A 160 -3.25 -9.94 5.56
CA GLY A 160 -4.07 -10.13 4.36
C GLY A 160 -4.93 -8.92 3.98
N THR A 161 -4.87 -7.82 4.75
CA THR A 161 -5.57 -6.57 4.40
C THR A 161 -4.67 -5.62 3.60
N VAL A 162 -5.26 -4.81 2.72
CA VAL A 162 -4.52 -3.76 2.01
C VAL A 162 -4.02 -2.71 3.00
N MET A 163 -2.78 -2.25 2.83
CA MET A 163 -2.18 -1.18 3.61
C MET A 163 -2.51 0.17 2.97
N ILE A 164 -2.84 1.17 3.79
CA ILE A 164 -3.13 2.55 3.37
C ILE A 164 -2.21 3.53 4.09
N LYS A 165 -2.12 4.77 3.60
CA LYS A 165 -1.13 5.76 4.08
C LYS A 165 -1.14 5.98 5.60
N GLY A 166 -2.31 5.95 6.21
CA GLY A 166 -2.48 6.15 7.66
C GLY A 166 -2.12 4.94 8.52
N ASP A 167 -1.74 3.80 7.93
CA ASP A 167 -1.40 2.62 8.70
C ASP A 167 -0.04 2.73 9.38
N SER A 168 0.00 2.32 10.65
CA SER A 168 1.24 2.06 11.37
C SER A 168 1.70 0.64 11.08
N VAL A 169 2.93 0.49 10.59
CA VAL A 169 3.51 -0.78 10.12
C VAL A 169 4.86 -1.07 10.78
N VAL A 170 5.21 -2.34 10.85
CA VAL A 170 6.53 -2.85 11.25
C VAL A 170 7.18 -3.49 10.04
N LEU A 171 8.47 -3.26 9.89
CA LEU A 171 9.31 -3.89 8.88
C LEU A 171 10.18 -4.96 9.56
N THR A 172 10.31 -6.11 8.92
CA THR A 172 11.16 -7.20 9.40
C THR A 172 12.02 -7.71 8.25
N ASP A 173 13.33 -7.89 8.46
CA ASP A 173 14.19 -8.62 7.52
C ASP A 173 13.73 -10.07 7.46
N VAL A 174 13.38 -10.53 6.27
CA VAL A 174 12.86 -11.90 6.06
C VAL A 174 13.91 -12.96 6.41
N VAL A 175 15.20 -12.66 6.28
CA VAL A 175 16.26 -13.66 6.49
C VAL A 175 16.65 -13.78 7.94
N SER A 176 16.93 -12.67 8.63
CA SER A 176 17.32 -12.72 10.05
C SER A 176 16.14 -12.73 11.01
N GLY A 177 14.93 -12.37 10.56
CA GLY A 177 13.78 -12.13 11.43
C GLY A 177 13.91 -10.85 12.28
N ALA A 178 14.94 -10.04 12.03
CA ALA A 178 15.23 -8.83 12.76
C ALA A 178 14.22 -7.72 12.45
N ALA A 179 13.82 -6.97 13.48
CA ALA A 179 12.99 -5.79 13.31
C ALA A 179 13.81 -4.64 12.73
N ILE A 180 13.21 -3.88 11.82
CA ILE A 180 13.76 -2.61 11.34
C ILE A 180 13.18 -1.50 12.22
N SER A 181 13.99 -0.49 12.50
CA SER A 181 13.65 0.60 13.43
C SER A 181 14.52 1.83 13.16
N PHE A 182 14.32 2.89 13.94
CA PHE A 182 15.15 4.10 13.86
C PHE A 182 16.23 4.09 14.94
N GLY A 183 17.46 4.36 14.53
CA GLY A 183 18.60 4.56 15.42
C GLY A 183 18.80 6.03 15.79
N ARG A 184 19.99 6.35 16.27
CA ARG A 184 20.43 7.75 16.43
C ARG A 184 20.38 8.46 15.07
N ASP A 185 20.10 9.76 15.11
CA ASP A 185 20.01 10.62 13.93
C ASP A 185 18.97 10.17 12.88
N GLN A 186 17.95 9.42 13.30
CA GLN A 186 16.86 8.95 12.43
C GLN A 186 17.33 8.00 11.30
N VAL A 187 18.52 7.41 11.43
CA VAL A 187 19.01 6.39 10.50
C VAL A 187 18.18 5.12 10.64
N VAL A 188 17.82 4.49 9.52
CA VAL A 188 17.10 3.22 9.51
C VAL A 188 18.07 2.10 9.84
N ILE A 189 17.77 1.34 10.89
CA ILE A 189 18.63 0.30 11.43
C ILE A 189 17.87 -1.02 11.67
N VAL A 190 18.64 -2.10 11.70
CA VAL A 190 18.26 -3.48 12.01
C VAL A 190 18.53 -3.75 13.48
N ASN A 191 17.56 -4.31 14.21
CA ASN A 191 17.64 -4.65 15.63
C ASN A 191 18.21 -3.51 16.50
N ASN A 192 17.43 -2.44 16.69
CA ASN A 192 17.85 -1.37 17.59
C ASN A 192 18.03 -1.90 19.04
N PRO A 193 19.26 -1.93 19.57
CA PRO A 193 19.54 -2.45 20.90
C PRO A 193 18.98 -1.55 22.01
N ASP A 194 18.71 -0.27 21.71
CA ASP A 194 18.23 0.72 22.68
C ASP A 194 16.69 0.71 22.81
N GLY A 195 15.99 -0.23 22.18
CA GLY A 195 14.53 -0.36 22.29
C GLY A 195 13.74 0.72 21.56
N GLY A 196 14.30 1.30 20.48
CA GLY A 196 13.69 2.38 19.73
C GLY A 196 12.35 2.04 19.06
N ASN A 197 11.65 3.10 18.65
CA ASN A 197 10.31 3.02 18.07
C ASN A 197 10.33 2.17 16.78
N GLN A 198 9.67 1.00 16.80
CA GLN A 198 9.61 0.06 15.67
C GLN A 198 8.49 0.42 14.67
N GLY A 199 7.66 1.41 14.99
CA GLY A 199 6.52 1.83 14.17
C GLY A 199 6.92 2.78 13.04
N PHE A 200 6.74 2.33 11.80
CA PHE A 200 6.76 3.14 10.60
C PHE A 200 5.33 3.59 10.28
N GLN A 201 5.16 4.79 9.73
CA GLN A 201 3.90 5.09 9.03
C GLN A 201 4.04 4.61 7.58
N PHE A 202 3.07 3.86 7.07
CA PHE A 202 3.10 3.36 5.71
C PHE A 202 3.20 4.50 4.69
N GLY A 203 2.50 5.61 4.94
CA GLY A 203 2.58 6.82 4.14
C GLY A 203 3.99 7.44 4.07
N SER A 204 4.89 7.14 5.02
CA SER A 204 6.26 7.64 5.00
C SER A 204 7.09 7.09 3.84
N PHE A 205 6.70 6.00 3.17
CA PHE A 205 7.40 5.59 1.95
C PHE A 205 7.25 6.63 0.82
N ALA A 206 6.19 7.44 0.82
CA ALA A 206 5.98 8.42 -0.25
C ALA A 206 6.94 9.62 -0.19
N SER A 207 7.45 9.99 0.99
CA SER A 207 8.30 11.18 1.17
C SER A 207 9.03 11.29 2.51
N GLY A 208 8.94 10.27 3.36
CA GLY A 208 9.46 10.29 4.73
C GLY A 208 10.90 9.77 4.85
N PHE A 209 11.53 9.31 3.77
CA PHE A 209 12.87 8.74 3.78
C PHE A 209 13.74 9.32 2.67
N ARG A 210 15.03 9.50 2.94
CA ARG A 210 16.03 9.85 1.92
C ARG A 210 17.22 8.90 1.98
N ALA A 211 17.79 8.59 0.83
CA ALA A 211 19.11 8.00 0.71
C ALA A 211 20.17 9.10 0.91
N ASP A 212 20.91 9.00 2.01
CA ASP A 212 22.14 9.74 2.23
C ASP A 212 23.28 8.97 1.55
N ARG A 213 23.47 9.25 0.26
CA ARG A 213 24.43 8.57 -0.62
C ARG A 213 25.90 8.87 -0.29
N PHE A 214 26.18 9.86 0.58
CA PHE A 214 27.54 10.07 1.04
C PHE A 214 27.97 8.99 2.05
N TRP A 215 27.02 8.51 2.85
CA TRP A 215 27.22 7.47 3.86
C TRP A 215 26.49 6.16 3.52
N ASP A 216 25.96 6.05 2.29
CA ASP A 216 25.13 4.96 1.79
C ASP A 216 24.02 4.50 2.74
N ARG A 217 23.36 5.41 3.46
CA ARG A 217 22.37 5.06 4.49
C ARG A 217 20.98 5.60 4.18
N ILE A 218 19.96 4.94 4.71
CA ILE A 218 18.59 5.46 4.67
C ILE A 218 18.31 6.25 5.95
N VAL A 219 17.77 7.46 5.80
CA VAL A 219 17.46 8.37 6.92
C VAL A 219 16.01 8.81 6.85
N LYS A 220 15.29 8.78 7.97
CA LYS A 220 13.95 9.36 8.07
C LYS A 220 14.03 10.89 8.10
N THR A 221 13.10 11.54 7.42
CA THR A 221 13.00 13.00 7.33
C THR A 221 11.70 13.48 7.96
N ASP A 222 11.76 14.50 8.81
CA ASP A 222 10.59 14.95 9.58
C ASP A 222 9.64 15.90 8.81
N ASN A 223 10.03 16.36 7.61
CA ASN A 223 9.29 17.40 6.88
C ASN A 223 8.75 16.95 5.50
N GLY A 224 8.69 15.65 5.22
CA GLY A 224 8.25 15.15 3.91
C GLY A 224 9.18 15.56 2.75
N LEU A 225 10.44 15.90 3.06
CA LEU A 225 11.48 16.28 2.11
C LEU A 225 12.33 15.07 1.68
N GLY A 226 11.89 13.87 2.01
CA GLY A 226 12.48 12.63 1.52
C GLY A 226 12.14 12.40 0.05
N GLU A 227 12.77 11.38 -0.52
CA GLU A 227 12.41 10.88 -1.84
C GLU A 227 11.31 9.83 -1.72
N ALA A 228 10.64 9.56 -2.85
CA ALA A 228 9.57 8.58 -2.88
C ALA A 228 10.16 7.18 -3.07
N TRP A 229 9.74 6.26 -2.20
CA TRP A 229 10.06 4.84 -2.23
C TRP A 229 8.79 4.04 -2.52
N GLU A 230 8.95 2.92 -3.19
CA GLU A 230 7.86 2.00 -3.51
C GLU A 230 8.19 0.57 -3.12
N LEU A 231 7.12 -0.19 -2.90
CA LEU A 231 7.15 -1.59 -2.51
C LEU A 231 6.91 -2.44 -3.75
N VAL A 232 7.87 -3.31 -4.09
CA VAL A 232 7.81 -4.17 -5.28
C VAL A 232 7.91 -5.64 -4.92
#